data_AF-A0A2H5W4M6-F1
#
_entry.id   AF-A0A2H5W4M6-F1
#
_cell.length_a   1.000
_cell.length_b   1.000
_cell.length_c   1.000
_cell.angle_alpha   90.00
_cell.angle_beta   90.00
_cell.angle_gamma   90.00
#
_symmetry.space_group_name_H-M   'P 1'
#
loop_
_entity.id
_entity.type
_entity.pdbx_description
1 polymer ?
#
loop_
_entity_poly.entity_id
_entity_poly.type
_entity_poly.pdbx_seq_one_letter_code
_entity_poly.pdbx_strand_id
1 'polypeptide(L)'
;MHSLSKLFLTFVGFVGLSLASPGGGEDLPAVCDFAALRARWPKESCEALTSIQAGLPDLLRRVRPYTQTYVLVLLDRPDGVPRAWDDPVLSRLRVGLLADTPAETIAARYKFAQVVPYPLSPAGACALFADLHRGKIDAGLVWAPLAGYFVAVTDVENRLQALPVPQPLPPLEWPKSAWEGASASDSDLFRCADRIQGVLESYGVAPAELLTANVEESSVIPDQPPPEDLAAARVGEALYYRYCDRCHGTQAVLGRRGLELRQRFLQLSYPEFIRAIWEGRPGRGMPAYRGLLDKTQIEALYQYLRALTLGKIAPRQSTD
;
A
#
# COMPACT_ATOMS: atom_id res chain seq x y z
N MET A 1 77.44 -3.42 42.83
CA MET A 1 76.99 -2.20 43.53
C MET A 1 76.54 -1.19 42.48
N HIS A 2 75.44 -0.45 42.74
CA HIS A 2 74.58 0.37 41.84
C HIS A 2 73.42 -0.44 41.23
N SER A 3 72.23 -0.47 41.86
CA SER A 3 71.18 0.56 42.00
C SER A 3 70.42 0.82 40.71
N LEU A 4 69.20 0.27 40.60
CA LEU A 4 68.14 0.77 39.72
C LEU A 4 66.79 0.68 40.45
N SER A 5 66.17 1.86 40.57
CA SER A 5 64.98 2.18 41.34
C SER A 5 63.71 1.50 40.84
N LYS A 6 62.86 1.13 41.82
CA LYS A 6 61.43 0.81 41.64
C LYS A 6 60.66 2.10 41.35
N LEU A 7 59.85 2.10 40.30
CA LEU A 7 58.77 3.09 40.09
C LEU A 7 57.44 2.35 40.30
N PHE A 8 56.82 2.58 41.45
CA PHE A 8 55.42 2.21 41.72
C PHE A 8 54.56 3.41 41.30
N LEU A 9 53.68 3.21 40.31
CA LEU A 9 52.64 4.19 39.98
C LEU A 9 51.33 3.77 40.66
N THR A 10 50.87 4.60 41.58
CA THR A 10 49.61 4.46 42.31
C THR A 10 48.45 4.81 41.37
N PHE A 11 47.57 3.85 41.07
CA PHE A 11 46.31 4.10 40.38
C PHE A 11 45.25 4.47 41.41
N VAL A 12 44.81 5.74 41.41
CA VAL A 12 43.67 6.20 42.20
C VAL A 12 42.40 5.78 41.45
N GLY A 13 41.63 4.88 42.06
CA GLY A 13 40.33 4.43 41.54
C GLY A 13 39.27 5.51 41.74
N PHE A 14 38.65 5.94 40.65
CA PHE A 14 37.40 6.70 40.67
C PHE A 14 36.24 5.70 40.51
N VAL A 15 35.53 5.42 41.61
CA VAL A 15 34.26 4.69 41.59
C VAL A 15 33.18 5.70 41.18
N GLY A 16 32.86 5.73 39.89
CA GLY A 16 31.69 6.43 39.37
C GLY A 16 30.44 5.57 39.61
N LEU A 17 29.64 5.94 40.61
CA LEU A 17 28.26 5.48 40.73
C LEU A 17 27.47 6.05 39.54
N SER A 18 27.22 5.25 38.51
CA SER A 18 26.31 5.61 37.43
C SER A 18 24.90 5.19 37.83
N LEU A 19 24.07 6.18 38.17
CA LEU A 19 22.63 6.02 38.34
C LEU A 19 22.01 5.80 36.95
N ALA A 20 21.55 4.58 36.70
CA ALA A 20 20.77 4.25 35.51
C ALA A 20 19.40 4.96 35.59
N SER A 21 19.14 5.88 34.65
CA SER A 21 17.79 6.36 34.36
C SER A 21 17.03 5.30 33.55
N PRO A 22 15.75 5.02 33.85
CA PRO A 22 14.92 4.17 33.02
C PRO A 22 14.34 5.04 31.90
N GLY A 23 14.94 4.93 30.72
CA GLY A 23 14.50 5.61 29.51
C GLY A 23 15.02 4.86 28.30
N GLY A 24 14.55 3.63 28.11
CA GLY A 24 14.86 2.83 26.93
C GLY A 24 14.21 3.46 25.70
N GLY A 25 14.97 4.28 24.98
CA GLY A 25 14.74 4.46 23.56
C GLY A 25 15.13 3.17 22.86
N GLU A 26 14.14 2.32 22.56
CA GLU A 26 14.35 1.34 21.50
C GLU A 26 14.51 2.15 20.21
N ASP A 27 15.67 2.04 19.57
CA ASP A 27 15.90 2.55 18.23
C ASP A 27 14.83 1.97 17.31
N LEU A 28 13.79 2.76 17.04
CA LEU A 28 12.77 2.41 16.06
C LEU A 28 13.51 2.05 14.77
N PRO A 29 13.16 0.92 14.11
CA PRO A 29 13.82 0.50 12.87
C PRO A 29 13.93 1.68 11.89
N ALA A 30 14.97 1.78 11.06
CA ALA A 30 15.08 2.85 10.06
C ALA A 30 13.84 2.96 9.11
N VAL A 31 13.05 1.88 9.01
CA VAL A 31 11.74 1.82 8.31
C VAL A 31 10.65 2.65 9.03
N CYS A 32 10.91 3.14 10.22
CA CYS A 32 9.99 3.82 11.12
C CYS A 32 10.43 5.28 11.38
N ASP A 33 11.46 5.77 10.71
CA ASP A 33 11.73 7.20 10.62
C ASP A 33 10.67 7.85 9.72
N PHE A 34 9.59 8.32 10.34
CA PHE A 34 8.49 8.97 9.65
C PHE A 34 8.93 10.20 8.86
N ALA A 35 10.00 10.90 9.27
CA ALA A 35 10.53 12.04 8.53
C ALA A 35 11.23 11.59 7.24
N ALA A 36 12.07 10.56 7.31
CA ALA A 36 12.71 9.97 6.11
C ALA A 36 11.70 9.29 5.17
N LEU A 37 10.71 8.57 5.73
CA LEU A 37 9.59 7.99 4.97
C LEU A 37 8.76 9.07 4.24
N ARG A 38 8.55 10.23 4.87
CA ARG A 38 7.85 11.38 4.29
C ARG A 38 8.62 12.04 3.15
N ALA A 39 9.94 12.15 3.24
CA ALA A 39 10.76 12.79 2.21
C ALA A 39 10.60 12.17 0.80
N ARG A 40 9.94 11.01 0.72
CA ARG A 40 9.64 10.27 -0.50
C ARG A 40 8.38 10.71 -1.23
N TRP A 41 7.57 11.60 -0.66
CA TRP A 41 6.37 12.14 -1.31
C TRP A 41 6.74 13.42 -2.07
N PRO A 42 6.24 13.61 -3.32
CA PRO A 42 6.41 14.87 -4.03
C PRO A 42 5.88 16.03 -3.19
N LYS A 43 6.56 17.17 -3.24
CA LYS A 43 6.17 18.35 -2.49
C LYS A 43 4.73 18.77 -2.84
N GLU A 44 4.28 18.60 -4.08
CA GLU A 44 2.93 19.03 -4.49
C GLU A 44 1.79 18.19 -3.87
N SER A 45 2.05 16.96 -3.41
CA SER A 45 0.98 16.03 -3.01
C SER A 45 0.64 16.11 -1.51
N CYS A 46 1.63 16.32 -0.62
CA CYS A 46 1.47 16.26 0.84
C CYS A 46 2.52 17.11 1.61
N GLU A 47 2.74 18.37 1.23
CA GLU A 47 3.79 19.24 1.81
C GLU A 47 3.59 19.59 3.29
N ALA A 48 2.36 19.95 3.70
CA ALA A 48 2.06 20.47 5.04
C ALA A 48 2.10 19.41 6.15
N LEU A 49 2.42 18.18 5.79
CA LEU A 49 2.33 17.05 6.69
C LEU A 49 3.55 16.92 7.61
N THR A 50 4.67 17.61 7.35
CA THR A 50 5.97 17.53 8.06
C THR A 50 5.91 17.43 9.60
N SER A 51 4.84 17.91 10.24
CA SER A 51 4.62 17.91 11.70
C SER A 51 3.63 16.85 12.24
N ILE A 52 3.01 16.02 11.40
CA ILE A 52 1.77 15.31 11.74
C ILE A 52 2.02 13.86 12.18
N GLN A 53 2.57 13.69 13.38
CA GLN A 53 2.12 12.57 14.20
C GLN A 53 0.67 12.82 14.66
N ALA A 54 0.33 14.08 14.99
CA ALA A 54 -0.94 14.43 15.61
C ALA A 54 -2.23 14.30 14.76
N GLY A 55 -2.20 14.72 13.49
CA GLY A 55 -3.36 14.70 12.59
C GLY A 55 -3.49 13.47 11.69
N LEU A 56 -2.68 12.42 11.91
CA LEU A 56 -2.74 11.19 11.13
C LEU A 56 -4.12 10.51 11.23
N PRO A 57 -4.76 10.42 12.41
CA PRO A 57 -6.13 9.87 12.50
C PRO A 57 -7.15 10.65 11.66
N ASP A 58 -7.07 11.99 11.64
CA ASP A 58 -7.96 12.85 10.85
C ASP A 58 -7.74 12.69 9.35
N LEU A 59 -6.48 12.62 8.91
CA LEU A 59 -6.11 12.33 7.54
C LEU A 59 -6.71 10.99 7.09
N LEU A 60 -6.45 9.91 7.84
CA LEU A 60 -6.85 8.57 7.44
C LEU A 60 -8.38 8.41 7.37
N ARG A 61 -9.14 9.11 8.21
CA ARG A 61 -10.61 9.15 8.15
C ARG A 61 -11.17 9.83 6.89
N ARG A 62 -10.36 10.64 6.20
CA ARG A 62 -10.75 11.33 4.96
C ARG A 62 -10.49 10.49 3.71
N VAL A 63 -9.78 9.38 3.82
CA VAL A 63 -9.55 8.42 2.72
C VAL A 63 -10.85 7.68 2.43
N ARG A 64 -11.73 8.30 1.65
CA ARG A 64 -13.03 7.73 1.27
C ARG A 64 -12.94 7.06 -0.10
N PRO A 65 -13.78 6.06 -0.38
CA PRO A 65 -14.78 5.44 0.51
C PRO A 65 -14.21 4.33 1.43
N TYR A 66 -12.91 4.32 1.73
CA TYR A 66 -12.23 3.21 2.42
C TYR A 66 -12.40 3.14 3.94
N THR A 67 -13.24 3.97 4.56
CA THR A 67 -13.33 4.03 6.02
C THR A 67 -13.83 2.74 6.66
N GLN A 68 -14.56 1.91 5.92
CA GLN A 68 -15.06 0.61 6.39
C GLN A 68 -14.33 -0.58 5.76
N THR A 69 -13.23 -0.32 5.04
CA THR A 69 -12.49 -1.35 4.31
C THR A 69 -11.26 -1.79 5.10
N TYR A 70 -11.07 -3.10 5.19
CA TYR A 70 -9.84 -3.74 5.69
C TYR A 70 -9.19 -4.50 4.54
N VAL A 71 -7.89 -4.72 4.64
CA VAL A 71 -7.08 -5.31 3.58
C VAL A 71 -6.02 -6.21 4.17
N LEU A 72 -5.77 -7.34 3.51
CA LEU A 72 -4.62 -8.18 3.75
C LEU A 72 -3.50 -7.70 2.82
N VAL A 73 -2.46 -7.09 3.38
CA VAL A 73 -1.27 -6.66 2.66
C VAL A 73 -0.24 -7.77 2.74
N LEU A 74 0.29 -8.23 1.61
CA LEU A 74 1.16 -9.40 1.53
C LEU A 74 2.48 -9.04 0.89
N LEU A 75 3.56 -9.66 1.33
CA LEU A 75 4.80 -9.65 0.57
C LEU A 75 4.72 -10.71 -0.54
N ASP A 76 5.17 -10.37 -1.75
CA ASP A 76 5.34 -11.34 -2.82
C ASP A 76 6.16 -12.56 -2.36
N ARG A 77 5.67 -13.76 -2.69
CA ARG A 77 6.39 -15.01 -2.40
C ARG A 77 6.48 -15.92 -3.64
N PRO A 78 7.56 -16.73 -3.76
CA PRO A 78 7.68 -17.72 -4.82
C PRO A 78 6.55 -18.75 -4.84
N ASP A 79 6.03 -19.13 -3.67
CA ASP A 79 4.94 -20.12 -3.54
C ASP A 79 3.55 -19.52 -3.85
N GLY A 80 3.49 -18.25 -4.26
CA GLY A 80 2.26 -17.52 -4.52
C GLY A 80 1.64 -16.85 -3.30
N VAL A 81 0.65 -16.01 -3.57
CA VAL A 81 -0.19 -15.31 -2.59
C VAL A 81 -1.66 -15.71 -2.79
N PRO A 82 -2.51 -15.66 -1.75
CA PRO A 82 -3.95 -15.90 -1.88
C PRO A 82 -4.58 -14.95 -2.90
N ARG A 83 -5.44 -15.50 -3.76
CA ARG A 83 -6.21 -14.70 -4.75
C ARG A 83 -7.59 -14.29 -4.26
N ALA A 84 -8.10 -14.99 -3.26
CA ALA A 84 -9.42 -14.81 -2.68
C ALA A 84 -9.41 -15.26 -1.21
N TRP A 85 -10.48 -14.95 -0.49
CA TRP A 85 -10.59 -15.23 0.95
C TRP A 85 -10.94 -16.69 1.31
N ASP A 86 -11.21 -17.52 0.30
CA ASP A 86 -11.39 -18.97 0.39
C ASP A 86 -10.14 -19.76 -0.07
N ASP A 87 -9.06 -19.06 -0.45
CA ASP A 87 -7.84 -19.67 -0.94
C ASP A 87 -7.13 -20.45 0.20
N PRO A 88 -6.81 -21.75 0.01
CA PRO A 88 -6.15 -22.56 1.04
C PRO A 88 -4.77 -22.02 1.45
N VAL A 89 -4.13 -21.16 0.64
CA VAL A 89 -2.87 -20.50 0.99
C VAL A 89 -2.99 -19.70 2.29
N LEU A 90 -4.17 -19.14 2.62
CA LEU A 90 -4.38 -18.37 3.86
C LEU A 90 -3.98 -19.15 5.12
N SER A 91 -4.28 -20.46 5.15
CA SER A 91 -3.98 -21.35 6.28
C SER A 91 -2.49 -21.51 6.59
N ARG A 92 -1.62 -21.03 5.72
CA ARG A 92 -0.15 -21.10 5.86
C ARG A 92 0.48 -19.76 6.28
N LEU A 93 -0.30 -18.69 6.33
CA LEU A 93 0.22 -17.34 6.58
C LEU A 93 0.32 -17.04 8.07
N ARG A 94 1.45 -16.43 8.46
CA ARG A 94 1.63 -15.69 9.71
C ARG A 94 1.16 -14.26 9.48
N VAL A 95 0.03 -13.89 10.08
CA VAL A 95 -0.64 -12.62 9.82
C VAL A 95 -0.48 -11.68 11.00
N GLY A 96 0.14 -10.52 10.77
CA GLY A 96 0.18 -9.43 11.74
C GLY A 96 -1.10 -8.60 11.71
N LEU A 97 -1.57 -8.13 12.87
CA LEU A 97 -2.68 -7.17 12.97
C LEU A 97 -2.48 -6.21 14.14
N LEU A 98 -3.17 -5.07 14.12
CA LEU A 98 -3.27 -4.20 15.29
C LEU A 98 -4.32 -4.77 16.27
N ALA A 99 -3.93 -5.02 17.50
CA ALA A 99 -4.78 -5.53 18.57
C ALA A 99 -5.92 -4.55 18.91
N ASP A 100 -7.02 -5.07 19.46
CA ASP A 100 -8.21 -4.28 19.83
C ASP A 100 -8.86 -3.55 18.64
N THR A 101 -8.75 -4.13 17.43
CA THR A 101 -9.36 -3.60 16.21
C THR A 101 -10.29 -4.62 15.54
N PRO A 102 -11.21 -4.18 14.66
CA PRO A 102 -12.04 -5.09 13.85
C PRO A 102 -11.26 -6.15 13.03
N ALA A 103 -9.95 -5.98 12.85
CA ALA A 103 -9.08 -6.99 12.24
C ALA A 103 -9.10 -8.33 13.00
N GLU A 104 -9.29 -8.32 14.32
CA GLU A 104 -9.37 -9.55 15.12
C GLU A 104 -10.62 -10.38 14.79
N THR A 105 -11.75 -9.72 14.52
CA THR A 105 -12.98 -10.40 14.07
C THR A 105 -12.80 -11.08 12.72
N ILE A 106 -12.03 -10.46 11.82
CA ILE A 106 -11.66 -11.06 10.54
C ILE A 106 -10.72 -12.25 10.79
N ALA A 107 -9.69 -12.07 11.63
CA ALA A 107 -8.73 -13.12 11.97
C ALA A 107 -9.36 -14.33 12.66
N ALA A 108 -10.44 -14.12 13.43
CA ALA A 108 -11.22 -15.20 14.03
C ALA A 108 -12.11 -15.95 13.02
N ARG A 109 -12.54 -15.28 11.94
CA ARG A 109 -13.37 -15.86 10.88
C ARG A 109 -12.58 -16.74 9.92
N TYR A 110 -11.35 -16.34 9.60
CA TYR A 110 -10.49 -17.01 8.63
C TYR A 110 -9.40 -17.84 9.30
N LYS A 111 -8.99 -18.94 8.66
CA LYS A 111 -7.93 -19.81 9.19
C LYS A 111 -6.57 -19.31 8.72
N PHE A 112 -5.74 -18.87 9.66
CA PHE A 112 -4.33 -18.52 9.47
C PHE A 112 -3.43 -19.49 10.22
N ALA A 113 -2.17 -19.63 9.81
CA ALA A 113 -1.20 -20.46 10.54
C ALA A 113 -0.89 -19.85 11.92
N GLN A 114 -0.77 -18.52 11.96
CA GLN A 114 -0.51 -17.76 13.17
C GLN A 114 -1.06 -16.34 13.02
N VAL A 115 -1.58 -15.79 14.11
CA VAL A 115 -1.93 -14.37 14.21
C VAL A 115 -0.95 -13.71 15.18
N VAL A 116 -0.34 -12.61 14.76
CA VAL A 116 0.67 -11.85 15.54
C VAL A 116 0.09 -10.48 15.89
N PRO A 117 -0.34 -10.25 17.14
CA PRO A 117 -0.89 -8.96 17.54
C PRO A 117 0.23 -7.93 17.73
N TYR A 118 -0.02 -6.71 17.26
CA TYR A 118 0.79 -5.53 17.51
C TYR A 118 -0.05 -4.49 18.27
N PRO A 119 0.52 -3.68 19.17
CA PRO A 119 -0.25 -2.65 19.88
C PRO A 119 -0.91 -1.66 18.91
N LEU A 120 -2.16 -1.24 19.18
CA LEU A 120 -2.81 -0.14 18.45
C LEU A 120 -2.12 1.18 18.76
N SER A 121 -1.05 1.46 18.04
CA SER A 121 -0.20 2.61 18.27
C SER A 121 0.61 2.97 17.02
N PRO A 122 1.17 4.20 16.94
CA PRO A 122 2.17 4.58 15.93
C PRO A 122 3.24 3.50 15.72
N ALA A 123 3.86 3.11 16.83
CA ALA A 123 5.02 2.23 16.87
C ALA A 123 4.61 0.79 16.52
N GLY A 124 3.43 0.35 16.97
CA GLY A 124 2.90 -0.98 16.63
C GLY A 124 2.58 -1.12 15.14
N ALA A 125 1.96 -0.11 14.52
CA ALA A 125 1.74 -0.10 13.08
C ALA A 125 3.06 -0.10 12.30
N CYS A 126 4.03 0.70 12.75
CA CYS A 126 5.37 0.71 12.17
C CYS A 126 6.08 -0.64 12.28
N ALA A 127 6.04 -1.26 13.46
CA ALA A 127 6.63 -2.58 13.71
C ALA A 127 6.00 -3.66 12.83
N LEU A 128 4.66 -3.64 12.66
CA LEU A 128 3.95 -4.55 11.77
C LEU A 128 4.47 -4.47 10.34
N PHE A 129 4.56 -3.27 9.75
CA PHE A 129 5.06 -3.11 8.37
C PHE A 129 6.56 -3.39 8.24
N ALA A 130 7.36 -3.06 9.26
CA ALA A 130 8.78 -3.42 9.29
C ALA A 130 8.97 -4.94 9.30
N ASP A 131 8.18 -5.66 10.08
CA ASP A 131 8.23 -7.12 10.17
C ASP A 131 7.67 -7.80 8.91
N LEU A 132 6.70 -7.19 8.23
CA LEU A 132 6.21 -7.61 6.91
C LEU A 132 7.33 -7.52 5.86
N HIS A 133 8.01 -6.37 5.75
CA HIS A 133 9.11 -6.19 4.80
C HIS A 133 10.31 -7.10 5.07
N ARG A 134 10.54 -7.47 6.33
CA ARG A 134 11.58 -8.43 6.74
C ARG A 134 11.15 -9.90 6.57
N GLY A 135 9.90 -10.16 6.20
CA GLY A 135 9.36 -11.52 6.08
C GLY A 135 9.20 -12.26 7.42
N LYS A 136 9.17 -11.53 8.54
CA LYS A 136 8.87 -12.11 9.87
C LYS A 136 7.39 -12.45 10.02
N ILE A 137 6.51 -11.66 9.40
CA ILE A 137 5.12 -12.00 9.11
C ILE A 137 4.95 -12.09 7.59
N ASP A 138 4.01 -12.91 7.14
CA ASP A 138 3.76 -13.15 5.72
C ASP A 138 2.74 -12.15 5.16
N ALA A 139 1.86 -11.63 6.02
CA ALA A 139 0.89 -10.62 5.66
C ALA A 139 0.54 -9.72 6.87
N GLY A 140 0.07 -8.51 6.59
CA GLY A 140 -0.56 -7.60 7.55
C GLY A 140 -2.05 -7.47 7.26
N LEU A 141 -2.91 -7.76 8.23
CA LEU A 141 -4.34 -7.52 8.17
C LEU A 141 -4.66 -6.18 8.84
N VAL A 142 -4.97 -5.18 8.03
CA VAL A 142 -4.94 -3.78 8.44
C VAL A 142 -6.11 -3.00 7.86
N TRP A 143 -6.48 -1.90 8.51
CA TRP A 143 -7.45 -0.94 7.99
C TRP A 143 -6.90 -0.27 6.72
N ALA A 144 -7.72 -0.16 5.66
CA ALA A 144 -7.24 0.19 4.33
C ALA A 144 -6.56 1.58 4.26
N PRO A 145 -7.10 2.67 4.83
CA PRO A 145 -6.38 3.95 4.88
C PRO A 145 -4.98 3.87 5.48
N LEU A 146 -4.83 3.13 6.60
CA LEU A 146 -3.53 2.90 7.23
C LEU A 146 -2.59 2.11 6.31
N ALA A 147 -3.12 1.08 5.66
CA ALA A 147 -2.39 0.28 4.68
C ALA A 147 -1.86 1.15 3.53
N GLY A 148 -2.73 1.97 2.94
CA GLY A 148 -2.38 2.85 1.83
C GLY A 148 -1.28 3.83 2.20
N TYR A 149 -1.32 4.40 3.40
CA TYR A 149 -0.25 5.23 3.93
C TYR A 149 1.09 4.48 3.99
N PHE A 150 1.12 3.32 4.63
CA PHE A 150 2.35 2.55 4.80
C PHE A 150 2.89 1.99 3.48
N VAL A 151 2.04 1.48 2.59
CA VAL A 151 2.43 1.04 1.24
C VAL A 151 3.08 2.19 0.48
N ALA A 152 2.46 3.38 0.51
CA ALA A 152 2.98 4.54 -0.20
C ALA A 152 4.39 4.97 0.25
N VAL A 153 4.68 4.87 1.55
CA VAL A 153 5.98 5.31 2.11
C VAL A 153 7.02 4.19 2.20
N THR A 154 6.61 2.93 2.29
CA THR A 154 7.55 1.80 2.51
C THR A 154 7.79 0.97 1.25
N ASP A 155 6.83 0.84 0.34
CA ASP A 155 6.93 -0.08 -0.79
C ASP A 155 7.53 0.56 -2.06
N VAL A 156 8.82 0.86 -2.01
CA VAL A 156 9.57 1.54 -3.10
C VAL A 156 9.60 0.72 -4.38
N GLU A 157 9.67 -0.59 -4.19
CA GLU A 157 9.91 -1.59 -5.23
C GLU A 157 8.58 -2.21 -5.69
N ASN A 158 7.44 -1.72 -5.17
CA ASN A 158 6.10 -2.25 -5.40
C ASN A 158 5.99 -3.76 -5.12
N ARG A 159 6.70 -4.28 -4.11
CA ARG A 159 6.79 -5.71 -3.79
C ARG A 159 5.63 -6.25 -2.97
N LEU A 160 4.75 -5.38 -2.51
CA LEU A 160 3.55 -5.76 -1.79
C LEU A 160 2.39 -6.04 -2.74
N GLN A 161 1.46 -6.85 -2.25
CA GLN A 161 0.14 -7.05 -2.83
C GLN A 161 -0.92 -6.73 -1.79
N ALA A 162 -2.14 -6.49 -2.25
CA ALA A 162 -3.25 -6.13 -1.39
C ALA A 162 -4.49 -6.93 -1.79
N LEU A 163 -5.11 -7.60 -0.82
CA LEU A 163 -6.35 -8.33 -0.98
C LEU A 163 -7.43 -7.70 -0.08
N PRO A 164 -8.39 -6.95 -0.63
CA PRO A 164 -9.42 -6.31 0.18
C PRO A 164 -10.35 -7.35 0.81
N VAL A 165 -10.79 -7.08 2.04
CA VAL A 165 -11.76 -7.89 2.78
C VAL A 165 -13.16 -7.65 2.16
N PRO A 166 -13.88 -8.69 1.70
CA PRO A 166 -15.14 -8.53 0.96
C PRO A 166 -16.34 -8.33 1.89
N GLN A 167 -16.20 -7.44 2.88
CA GLN A 167 -17.27 -7.08 3.80
C GLN A 167 -16.93 -5.74 4.47
N PRO A 168 -17.91 -4.83 4.59
CA PRO A 168 -17.72 -3.61 5.35
C PRO A 168 -17.59 -3.94 6.84
N LEU A 169 -16.69 -3.24 7.52
CA LEU A 169 -16.46 -3.34 8.96
C LEU A 169 -16.51 -1.95 9.60
N PRO A 170 -16.74 -1.86 10.92
CA PRO A 170 -16.64 -0.59 11.62
C PRO A 170 -15.29 0.09 11.34
N PRO A 171 -15.26 1.42 11.14
CA PRO A 171 -14.02 2.16 11.00
C PRO A 171 -13.10 1.96 12.21
N LEU A 172 -11.78 2.03 11.98
CA LEU A 172 -10.82 2.00 13.06
C LEU A 172 -10.91 3.29 13.90
N GLU A 173 -11.20 3.13 15.18
CA GLU A 173 -11.14 4.23 16.16
C GLU A 173 -9.75 4.27 16.79
N TRP A 174 -9.08 5.42 16.66
CA TRP A 174 -7.79 5.65 17.30
C TRP A 174 -8.00 6.24 18.70
N PRO A 175 -7.28 5.76 19.74
CA PRO A 175 -7.34 6.35 21.07
C PRO A 175 -6.88 7.82 21.03
N LYS A 176 -7.64 8.72 21.68
CA LYS A 176 -7.43 10.18 21.65
C LYS A 176 -6.04 10.61 22.10
N SER A 177 -5.42 9.87 23.01
CA SER A 177 -4.12 10.19 23.62
C SER A 177 -2.92 9.88 22.73
N ALA A 178 -3.10 9.19 21.60
CA ALA A 178 -1.97 8.71 20.82
C ALA A 178 -1.29 9.80 19.98
N TRP A 179 -1.90 10.99 19.81
CA TRP A 179 -1.52 11.92 18.73
C TRP A 179 -1.95 13.39 18.97
N GLU A 180 -1.52 14.04 20.06
CA GLU A 180 -1.78 15.47 20.27
C GLU A 180 -0.72 16.37 19.60
N GLY A 181 -1.15 17.48 18.98
CA GLY A 181 -0.27 18.59 18.57
C GLY A 181 0.19 18.61 17.10
N ALA A 182 -0.66 19.11 16.20
CA ALA A 182 -0.36 19.83 14.94
C ALA A 182 -1.64 19.92 14.10
N SER A 183 -2.02 21.11 13.65
CA SER A 183 -3.15 21.33 12.73
C SER A 183 -2.64 21.50 11.29
N ALA A 184 -2.92 20.54 10.41
CA ALA A 184 -2.88 20.80 8.97
C ALA A 184 -4.13 21.52 8.51
N SER A 185 -4.04 22.24 7.39
CA SER A 185 -5.21 22.77 6.73
C SER A 185 -6.08 21.63 6.16
N ASP A 186 -7.39 21.86 6.05
CA ASP A 186 -8.32 20.88 5.50
C ASP A 186 -7.96 20.47 4.07
N SER A 187 -7.52 21.43 3.24
CA SER A 187 -7.14 21.18 1.85
C SER A 187 -5.92 20.27 1.73
N ASP A 188 -4.93 20.41 2.62
CA ASP A 188 -3.77 19.52 2.66
C ASP A 188 -4.15 18.10 3.06
N LEU A 189 -5.03 17.97 4.05
CA LEU A 189 -5.56 16.67 4.47
C LEU A 189 -6.33 15.99 3.33
N PHE A 190 -7.13 16.74 2.56
CA PHE A 190 -7.84 16.18 1.41
C PHE A 190 -6.91 15.76 0.28
N ARG A 191 -5.93 16.59 -0.10
CA ARG A 191 -4.94 16.22 -1.12
C ARG A 191 -4.18 14.96 -0.73
N CYS A 192 -3.82 14.84 0.54
CA CYS A 192 -3.11 13.67 1.00
C CYS A 192 -3.99 12.42 1.09
N ALA A 193 -5.24 12.59 1.52
CA ALA A 193 -6.21 11.50 1.53
C ALA A 193 -6.46 10.96 0.11
N ASP A 194 -6.60 11.84 -0.88
CA ASP A 194 -6.76 11.47 -2.29
C ASP A 194 -5.54 10.69 -2.81
N ARG A 195 -4.33 11.09 -2.42
CA ARG A 195 -3.12 10.34 -2.76
C ARG A 195 -3.07 8.94 -2.11
N ILE A 196 -3.48 8.81 -0.84
CA ILE A 196 -3.59 7.50 -0.17
C ILE A 196 -4.63 6.63 -0.87
N GLN A 197 -5.77 7.21 -1.23
CA GLN A 197 -6.81 6.55 -2.02
C GLN A 197 -6.24 6.04 -3.35
N GLY A 198 -5.54 6.89 -4.11
CA GLY A 198 -4.90 6.48 -5.37
C GLY A 198 -3.86 5.37 -5.19
N VAL A 199 -3.16 5.31 -4.04
CA VAL A 199 -2.27 4.19 -3.73
C VAL A 199 -3.08 2.91 -3.56
N LEU A 200 -4.12 2.90 -2.73
CA LEU A 200 -4.99 1.74 -2.53
C LEU A 200 -5.55 1.20 -3.84
N GLU A 201 -6.07 2.11 -4.65
CA GLU A 201 -6.63 1.83 -5.97
C GLU A 201 -5.59 1.27 -6.95
N SER A 202 -4.36 1.81 -6.96
CA SER A 202 -3.27 1.27 -7.80
C SER A 202 -2.83 -0.14 -7.39
N TYR A 203 -3.11 -0.55 -6.15
CA TYR A 203 -2.92 -1.91 -5.64
C TYR A 203 -4.18 -2.79 -5.76
N GLY A 204 -5.21 -2.30 -6.47
CA GLY A 204 -6.48 -3.02 -6.70
C GLY A 204 -7.33 -3.21 -5.45
N VAL A 205 -7.12 -2.41 -4.41
CA VAL A 205 -7.96 -2.45 -3.21
C VAL A 205 -9.30 -1.81 -3.54
N ALA A 206 -10.34 -2.62 -3.76
CA ALA A 206 -11.70 -2.14 -3.88
C ALA A 206 -12.31 -1.78 -2.50
N PRO A 207 -13.14 -0.74 -2.42
CA PRO A 207 -13.98 -0.49 -1.26
C PRO A 207 -14.86 -1.70 -0.95
N ALA A 208 -14.98 -2.04 0.33
CA ALA A 208 -15.68 -3.25 0.76
C ALA A 208 -17.17 -3.26 0.33
N GLU A 209 -17.80 -2.10 0.25
CA GLU A 209 -19.19 -1.94 -0.20
C GLU A 209 -19.36 -2.38 -1.66
N LEU A 210 -18.38 -2.07 -2.53
CA LEU A 210 -18.40 -2.46 -3.93
C LEU A 210 -18.15 -3.96 -4.13
N LEU A 211 -17.43 -4.59 -3.21
CA LEU A 211 -17.18 -6.04 -3.24
C LEU A 211 -18.40 -6.86 -2.83
N THR A 212 -19.32 -6.26 -2.06
CA THR A 212 -20.59 -6.89 -1.68
C THR A 212 -21.73 -6.63 -2.65
N ALA A 213 -21.56 -5.69 -3.59
CA ALA A 213 -22.55 -5.42 -4.62
C ALA A 213 -22.50 -6.54 -5.70
N ASN A 214 -23.66 -7.04 -6.13
CA ASN A 214 -23.75 -8.05 -7.20
C ASN A 214 -23.24 -7.47 -8.54
N VAL A 215 -21.97 -7.71 -8.88
CA VAL A 215 -21.34 -7.30 -10.15
C VAL A 215 -21.75 -8.23 -11.31
N GLU A 216 -22.96 -8.79 -11.29
CA GLU A 216 -23.41 -9.77 -12.29
C GLU A 216 -23.62 -9.14 -13.68
N GLU A 217 -23.97 -7.85 -13.72
CA GLU A 217 -24.38 -7.14 -14.93
C GLU A 217 -23.22 -6.87 -15.93
N SER A 218 -21.97 -7.13 -15.55
CA SER A 218 -20.78 -6.93 -16.41
C SER A 218 -20.01 -8.22 -16.76
N SER A 219 -20.55 -9.40 -16.50
CA SER A 219 -19.81 -10.66 -16.70
C SER A 219 -19.58 -11.06 -18.17
N VAL A 220 -20.30 -10.47 -19.14
CA VAL A 220 -20.15 -10.78 -20.57
C VAL A 220 -19.07 -9.92 -21.23
N ILE A 221 -17.99 -10.58 -21.64
CA ILE A 221 -16.87 -9.98 -22.37
C ILE A 221 -17.12 -10.14 -23.88
N PRO A 222 -17.24 -9.04 -24.65
CA PRO A 222 -17.33 -9.12 -26.09
C PRO A 222 -16.05 -9.68 -26.71
N ASP A 223 -16.16 -10.42 -27.82
CA ASP A 223 -15.00 -10.99 -28.51
C ASP A 223 -14.14 -9.94 -29.23
N GLN A 224 -14.73 -8.80 -29.58
CA GLN A 224 -14.09 -7.73 -30.35
C GLN A 224 -14.16 -6.40 -29.60
N PRO A 225 -13.13 -5.55 -29.73
CA PRO A 225 -13.17 -4.23 -29.13
C PRO A 225 -14.20 -3.34 -29.83
N PRO A 226 -14.73 -2.32 -29.14
CA PRO A 226 -15.51 -1.27 -29.79
C PRO A 226 -14.68 -0.55 -30.87
N PRO A 227 -15.34 0.16 -31.82
CA PRO A 227 -14.65 1.03 -32.77
C PRO A 227 -13.70 2.00 -32.06
N GLU A 228 -12.67 2.44 -32.78
CA GLU A 228 -11.70 3.39 -32.23
C GLU A 228 -12.37 4.69 -31.81
N ASP A 229 -12.07 5.13 -30.59
CA ASP A 229 -12.58 6.38 -30.03
C ASP A 229 -11.46 7.08 -29.24
N LEU A 230 -10.96 8.19 -29.79
CA LEU A 230 -9.88 8.97 -29.17
C LEU A 230 -10.37 9.79 -27.96
N ALA A 231 -11.66 10.11 -27.86
CA ALA A 231 -12.21 10.74 -26.68
C ALA A 231 -12.25 9.74 -25.51
N ALA A 232 -12.70 8.51 -25.76
CA ALA A 232 -12.58 7.41 -24.80
C ALA A 232 -11.12 7.11 -24.45
N ALA A 233 -10.19 7.19 -25.40
CA ALA A 233 -8.76 7.05 -25.13
C ALA A 233 -8.22 8.12 -24.17
N ARG A 234 -8.73 9.35 -24.20
CA ARG A 234 -8.35 10.40 -23.23
C ARG A 234 -8.89 10.12 -21.82
N VAL A 235 -10.09 9.55 -21.72
CA VAL A 235 -10.59 9.04 -20.43
C VAL A 235 -9.70 7.90 -19.92
N GLY A 236 -9.33 6.97 -20.80
CA GLY A 236 -8.42 5.87 -20.50
C GLY A 236 -7.03 6.33 -20.06
N GLU A 237 -6.52 7.43 -20.62
CA GLU A 237 -5.25 8.04 -20.19
C GLU A 237 -5.27 8.42 -18.71
N ALA A 238 -6.33 9.10 -18.26
CA ALA A 238 -6.47 9.50 -16.86
C ALA A 238 -6.59 8.28 -15.92
N LEU A 239 -7.34 7.25 -16.35
CA LEU A 239 -7.43 5.99 -15.61
C LEU A 239 -6.06 5.29 -15.53
N TYR A 240 -5.31 5.24 -16.63
CA TYR A 240 -3.99 4.61 -16.67
C TYR A 240 -3.03 5.24 -15.66
N TYR A 241 -2.97 6.57 -15.61
CA TYR A 241 -2.13 7.31 -14.64
C TYR A 241 -2.59 7.16 -13.19
N ARG A 242 -3.85 6.80 -12.96
CA ARG A 242 -4.38 6.58 -11.61
C ARG A 242 -4.10 5.16 -11.12
N TYR A 243 -4.31 4.16 -11.98
CA TYR A 243 -4.37 2.76 -11.57
C TYR A 243 -3.15 1.93 -11.99
N CYS A 244 -2.50 2.24 -13.12
CA CYS A 244 -1.59 1.31 -13.80
C CYS A 244 -0.13 1.80 -13.89
N ASP A 245 0.09 3.11 -13.98
CA ASP A 245 1.40 3.71 -14.24
C ASP A 245 2.46 3.37 -13.18
N ARG A 246 2.06 3.24 -11.91
CA ARG A 246 2.95 2.87 -10.79
C ARG A 246 3.73 1.60 -11.08
N CYS A 247 3.08 0.63 -11.73
CA CYS A 247 3.67 -0.66 -12.04
C CYS A 247 4.21 -0.70 -13.47
N HIS A 248 3.46 -0.18 -14.45
CA HIS A 248 3.78 -0.30 -15.88
C HIS A 248 4.57 0.88 -16.46
N GLY A 249 4.83 1.90 -15.64
CA GLY A 249 5.57 3.11 -15.97
C GLY A 249 4.72 4.16 -16.68
N THR A 250 5.22 5.40 -16.67
CA THR A 250 4.60 6.53 -17.38
C THR A 250 4.51 6.21 -18.87
N GLN A 251 3.38 6.51 -19.51
CA GLN A 251 3.14 6.21 -20.93
C GLN A 251 3.36 4.73 -21.30
N ALA A 252 3.12 3.82 -20.35
CA ALA A 252 3.29 2.38 -20.55
C ALA A 252 4.71 1.95 -20.99
N VAL A 253 5.72 2.77 -20.66
CA VAL A 253 7.14 2.45 -20.83
C VAL A 253 7.67 1.86 -19.54
N LEU A 254 8.11 0.59 -19.60
CA LEU A 254 8.64 -0.24 -18.51
C LEU A 254 8.70 0.45 -17.13
N GLY A 255 7.79 0.08 -16.23
CA GLY A 255 7.83 0.52 -14.84
C GLY A 255 8.75 -0.33 -13.98
N ARG A 256 8.76 -0.06 -12.67
CA ARG A 256 9.65 -0.75 -11.70
C ARG A 256 9.36 -2.25 -11.54
N ARG A 257 8.16 -2.70 -11.92
CA ARG A 257 7.66 -4.06 -11.66
C ARG A 257 6.87 -4.64 -12.83
N GLY A 258 6.00 -3.84 -13.44
CA GLY A 258 5.20 -4.23 -14.59
C GLY A 258 6.01 -4.17 -15.88
N LEU A 259 5.63 -5.02 -16.83
CA LEU A 259 6.22 -5.04 -18.17
C LEU A 259 5.87 -3.77 -18.98
N GLU A 260 6.67 -3.49 -20.02
CA GLU A 260 6.34 -2.46 -21.02
C GLU A 260 5.10 -2.88 -21.83
N LEU A 261 3.96 -2.22 -21.59
CA LEU A 261 2.69 -2.64 -22.18
C LEU A 261 2.64 -2.35 -23.68
N ARG A 262 3.32 -1.31 -24.19
CA ARG A 262 3.30 -0.98 -25.62
C ARG A 262 3.83 -2.12 -26.51
N GLN A 263 4.76 -2.93 -26.01
CA GLN A 263 5.30 -4.08 -26.74
C GLN A 263 4.40 -5.32 -26.68
N ARG A 264 3.59 -5.45 -25.62
CA ARG A 264 2.79 -6.66 -25.36
C ARG A 264 1.31 -6.49 -25.67
N PHE A 265 0.79 -5.27 -25.66
CA PHE A 265 -0.63 -4.97 -25.82
C PHE A 265 -1.19 -5.54 -27.12
N LEU A 266 -0.48 -5.36 -28.24
CA LEU A 266 -0.91 -5.87 -29.56
C LEU A 266 -0.88 -7.40 -29.68
N GLN A 267 -0.30 -8.10 -28.69
CA GLN A 267 -0.28 -9.57 -28.64
C GLN A 267 -1.49 -10.15 -27.87
N LEU A 268 -2.28 -9.30 -27.19
CA LEU A 268 -3.47 -9.71 -26.45
C LEU A 268 -4.71 -9.56 -27.33
N SER A 269 -5.58 -10.56 -27.31
CA SER A 269 -6.96 -10.37 -27.77
C SER A 269 -7.71 -9.42 -26.82
N TYR A 270 -8.78 -8.81 -27.33
CA TYR A 270 -9.61 -7.93 -26.52
C TYR A 270 -10.20 -8.63 -25.28
N PRO A 271 -10.74 -9.87 -25.37
CA PRO A 271 -11.18 -10.60 -24.19
C PRO A 271 -10.07 -10.87 -23.17
N GLU A 272 -8.87 -11.22 -23.64
CA GLU A 272 -7.72 -11.43 -22.75
C GLU A 272 -7.31 -10.14 -22.03
N PHE A 273 -7.40 -8.99 -22.70
CA PHE A 273 -7.16 -7.69 -22.09
C PHE A 273 -8.16 -7.39 -20.98
N ILE A 274 -9.46 -7.54 -21.25
CA ILE A 274 -10.51 -7.31 -20.25
C ILE A 274 -10.32 -8.21 -19.03
N ARG A 275 -10.09 -9.52 -19.25
CA ARG A 275 -9.83 -10.49 -18.16
C ARG A 275 -8.59 -10.13 -17.36
N ALA A 276 -7.50 -9.73 -18.03
CA ALA A 276 -6.26 -9.38 -17.36
C ALA A 276 -6.43 -8.20 -16.38
N ILE A 277 -7.30 -7.23 -16.69
CA ILE A 277 -7.58 -6.12 -15.78
C ILE A 277 -8.57 -6.53 -14.69
N TRP A 278 -9.67 -7.20 -15.02
CA TRP A 278 -10.65 -7.60 -14.00
C TRP A 278 -10.06 -8.54 -12.96
N GLU A 279 -9.38 -9.59 -13.41
CA GLU A 279 -8.89 -10.67 -12.54
C GLU A 279 -7.49 -10.40 -12.05
N GLY A 280 -6.79 -9.45 -12.66
CA GLY A 280 -5.38 -9.21 -12.42
C GLY A 280 -4.52 -10.42 -12.82
N ARG A 281 -3.29 -10.41 -12.32
CA ARG A 281 -2.40 -11.57 -12.29
C ARG A 281 -1.72 -11.61 -10.92
N PRO A 282 -2.43 -11.97 -9.83
CA PRO A 282 -1.88 -11.86 -8.47
C PRO A 282 -0.59 -12.69 -8.27
N GLY A 283 -0.50 -13.87 -8.88
CA GLY A 283 0.74 -14.67 -8.88
C GLY A 283 1.93 -14.02 -9.62
N ARG A 284 1.72 -12.91 -10.32
CA ARG A 284 2.74 -12.08 -10.97
C ARG A 284 2.71 -10.63 -10.47
N GLY A 285 2.02 -10.37 -9.36
CA GLY A 285 1.99 -9.06 -8.72
C GLY A 285 1.08 -8.01 -9.37
N MET A 286 0.29 -8.35 -10.39
CA MET A 286 -0.73 -7.45 -10.94
C MET A 286 -2.03 -7.67 -10.16
N PRO A 287 -2.58 -6.64 -9.50
CA PRO A 287 -3.80 -6.78 -8.72
C PRO A 287 -5.03 -6.88 -9.63
N ALA A 288 -6.14 -7.34 -9.05
CA ALA A 288 -7.44 -7.37 -9.70
C ALA A 288 -8.12 -6.00 -9.58
N TYR A 289 -8.80 -5.55 -10.64
CA TYR A 289 -9.55 -4.29 -10.64
C TYR A 289 -11.08 -4.49 -10.77
N ARG A 290 -11.58 -5.73 -10.72
CA ARG A 290 -13.02 -5.99 -10.65
C ARG A 290 -13.63 -5.31 -9.43
N GLY A 291 -14.73 -4.58 -9.63
CA GLY A 291 -15.40 -3.79 -8.59
C GLY A 291 -14.81 -2.39 -8.41
N LEU A 292 -13.56 -2.14 -8.82
CA LEU A 292 -12.96 -0.80 -8.90
C LEU A 292 -13.23 -0.13 -10.24
N LEU A 293 -13.06 -0.90 -11.33
CA LEU A 293 -13.26 -0.44 -12.69
C LEU A 293 -14.47 -1.15 -13.31
N ASP A 294 -15.41 -0.37 -13.80
CA ASP A 294 -16.51 -0.87 -14.61
C ASP A 294 -16.05 -1.22 -16.03
N LYS A 295 -16.92 -1.88 -16.80
CA LYS A 295 -16.62 -2.30 -18.17
C LYS A 295 -16.24 -1.12 -19.07
N THR A 296 -16.97 0.00 -18.98
CA THR A 296 -16.74 1.20 -19.80
C THR A 296 -15.37 1.81 -19.51
N GLN A 297 -14.96 1.83 -18.24
CA GLN A 297 -13.65 2.32 -17.81
C GLN A 297 -12.51 1.42 -18.32
N ILE A 298 -12.70 0.09 -18.31
CA ILE A 298 -11.72 -0.84 -18.87
C ILE A 298 -11.68 -0.74 -20.40
N GLU A 299 -12.81 -0.51 -21.06
CA GLU A 299 -12.85 -0.21 -22.49
C GLU A 299 -12.08 1.08 -22.82
N ALA A 300 -12.23 2.13 -22.01
CA ALA A 300 -11.46 3.36 -22.16
C ALA A 300 -9.95 3.09 -22.00
N LEU A 301 -9.52 2.27 -21.03
CA LEU A 301 -8.13 1.82 -20.90
C LEU A 301 -7.63 1.08 -22.15
N TYR A 302 -8.46 0.23 -22.75
CA TYR A 302 -8.14 -0.44 -24.01
C TYR A 302 -7.91 0.58 -25.14
N GLN A 303 -8.82 1.56 -25.28
CA GLN A 303 -8.72 2.62 -26.29
C GLN A 303 -7.42 3.42 -26.11
N TYR A 304 -7.07 3.77 -24.86
CA TYR A 304 -5.83 4.47 -24.56
C TYR A 304 -4.60 3.68 -24.97
N LEU A 305 -4.44 2.44 -24.49
CA LEU A 305 -3.26 1.63 -24.77
C LEU A 305 -3.14 1.31 -26.27
N ARG A 306 -4.27 1.12 -26.97
CA ARG A 306 -4.29 0.96 -28.43
C ARG A 306 -3.82 2.23 -29.14
N ALA A 307 -4.42 3.38 -28.82
CA ALA A 307 -4.08 4.64 -29.45
C ALA A 307 -2.62 5.04 -29.17
N LEU A 308 -2.15 4.84 -27.93
CA LEU A 308 -0.78 5.11 -27.52
C LEU A 308 0.22 4.21 -28.25
N THR A 309 -0.05 2.90 -28.31
CA THR A 309 0.84 1.93 -28.98
C THR A 309 0.93 2.18 -30.49
N LEU A 310 -0.16 2.63 -31.10
CA LEU A 310 -0.22 2.97 -32.53
C LEU A 310 0.21 4.40 -32.85
N GLY A 311 0.64 5.19 -31.87
CA GLY A 311 1.07 6.58 -32.07
C GLY A 311 -0.05 7.54 -32.47
N LYS A 312 -1.32 7.20 -32.18
CA LYS A 312 -2.51 7.99 -32.53
C LYS A 312 -2.90 9.03 -31.48
N ILE A 313 -2.28 8.98 -30.30
CA ILE A 313 -2.46 9.97 -29.24
C ILE A 313 -1.10 10.41 -28.73
N ALA A 314 -0.91 11.73 -28.61
CA ALA A 314 0.22 12.28 -27.89
C ALA A 314 -0.04 12.11 -26.38
N PRO A 315 0.85 11.44 -25.64
CA PRO A 315 0.69 11.30 -24.20
C PRO A 315 0.78 12.67 -23.52
N ARG A 316 -0.02 12.87 -22.46
CA ARG A 316 0.13 14.03 -21.58
C ARG A 316 1.54 14.12 -21.04
N GLN A 317 2.06 15.34 -20.99
CA GLN A 317 3.33 15.62 -20.33
C GLN A 317 3.09 15.65 -18.81
N SER A 318 4.11 15.28 -18.04
CA SER A 318 4.02 15.14 -16.58
C SER A 318 3.84 16.45 -15.80
N THR A 319 3.57 17.56 -16.49
CA THR A 319 3.45 18.91 -15.94
C THR A 319 2.02 19.45 -15.93
N ASP A 320 1.05 18.66 -16.41
CA ASP A 320 -0.40 18.93 -16.31
C ASP A 320 -1.00 18.19 -15.10
#